data_AF-A0A9D9TMK5-F1
#
_entry.id   AF-A0A9D9TMK5-F1
#
_cell.length_a   1.000
_cell.length_b   1.000
_cell.length_c   1.000
_cell.angle_alpha   90.00
_cell.angle_beta   90.00
_cell.angle_gamma   90.00
#
_symmetry.space_group_name_H-M   'P 1'
#
loop_
_entity.id
_entity.type
_entity.pdbx_description
1 polymer ?
#
loop_
_entity_poly.entity_id
_entity_poly.type
_entity_poly.pdbx_seq_one_letter_code
_entity_poly.pdbx_strand_id
1 'polypeptide(L)'
;MSIFGQNDTLTLNVEELILLVKQYHPIVKQANINYQKSTADISIAKGAFNPVISNVISGKTFGATNYYNYINPQISIPTWYGIEVTAGLENLSGNRFDPSETVGKSSYIGLSFPLLKNLVLDKRRAYLQQAKLYQNMAQTEQNAVLNTIILDAAVEYW
;
A
#
# COMPACT_ATOMS: atom_id res chain seq x y z
N MET A 1 -65.33 1.60 -17.43
CA MET A 1 -63.86 1.76 -17.42
C MET A 1 -63.41 1.49 -16.00
N SER A 2 -63.04 0.23 -15.72
CA SER A 2 -62.70 -0.20 -14.36
C SER A 2 -61.24 0.12 -14.08
N ILE A 3 -61.03 0.99 -13.11
CA ILE A 3 -59.71 1.35 -12.57
C ILE A 3 -59.29 0.19 -11.67
N PHE A 4 -58.28 -0.57 -12.10
CA PHE A 4 -57.61 -1.56 -11.25
C PHE A 4 -56.72 -0.80 -10.28
N GLY A 5 -57.23 -0.55 -9.07
CA GLY A 5 -56.43 -0.11 -7.93
C GLY A 5 -55.47 -1.23 -7.55
N GLN A 6 -54.18 -0.93 -7.52
CA GLN A 6 -53.13 -1.83 -7.07
C GLN A 6 -53.33 -2.11 -5.57
N ASN A 7 -53.76 -3.33 -5.23
CA ASN A 7 -53.94 -3.82 -3.87
C ASN A 7 -52.93 -4.95 -3.57
N ASP A 8 -51.65 -4.72 -3.82
CA ASP A 8 -50.59 -5.47 -3.15
C ASP A 8 -49.93 -4.51 -2.18
N THR A 9 -50.28 -4.62 -0.90
CA THR A 9 -49.48 -3.99 0.15
C THR A 9 -48.11 -4.66 0.12
N LEU A 10 -47.12 -4.00 -0.47
CA LEU A 10 -45.72 -4.40 -0.31
C LEU A 10 -45.42 -4.39 1.18
N THR A 11 -45.35 -5.58 1.77
CA THR A 11 -44.91 -5.77 3.15
C THR A 11 -43.47 -6.20 3.09
N LEU A 12 -42.61 -5.48 3.82
CA LEU A 12 -41.19 -5.79 3.88
C LEU A 12 -41.01 -6.87 4.95
N ASN A 13 -40.38 -7.99 4.63
CA ASN A 13 -39.96 -8.95 5.66
C ASN A 13 -38.74 -8.39 6.41
N VAL A 14 -38.55 -8.78 7.67
CA VAL A 14 -37.38 -8.41 8.50
C VAL A 14 -36.07 -8.72 7.79
N GLU A 15 -35.98 -9.85 7.09
CA GLU A 15 -34.77 -10.22 6.33
C GLU A 15 -34.48 -9.25 5.18
N GLU A 16 -35.53 -8.82 4.48
CA GLU A 16 -35.43 -7.84 3.38
C GLU A 16 -35.05 -6.46 3.90
N LEU A 17 -35.60 -6.06 5.06
CA LEU A 17 -35.20 -4.85 5.78
C LEU A 17 -33.71 -4.88 6.11
N ILE A 18 -33.22 -5.97 6.73
CA ILE A 18 -31.80 -6.11 7.10
C ILE A 18 -30.91 -6.02 5.87
N LEU A 19 -31.29 -6.65 4.75
CA LEU A 19 -30.55 -6.57 3.50
C LEU A 19 -30.51 -5.14 2.96
N LEU A 20 -31.64 -4.44 2.93
CA LEU A 20 -31.73 -3.05 2.50
C LEU A 20 -30.88 -2.13 3.38
N VAL A 21 -30.94 -2.30 4.70
CA VAL A 21 -30.15 -1.53 5.66
C VAL A 21 -28.66 -1.78 5.44
N LYS A 22 -28.22 -3.04 5.33
CA LYS A 22 -26.80 -3.38 5.05
C LYS A 22 -26.32 -2.77 3.72
N GLN A 23 -27.17 -2.73 2.70
CA GLN A 23 -26.81 -2.25 1.37
C GLN A 23 -26.83 -0.71 1.27
N TYR A 24 -27.82 -0.05 1.89
CA TYR A 24 -28.13 1.35 1.62
C TYR A 24 -27.87 2.31 2.77
N HIS A 25 -27.81 1.84 4.03
CA HIS A 25 -27.64 2.71 5.19
C HIS A 25 -26.30 3.47 5.14
N PRO A 26 -26.29 4.81 5.28
CA PRO A 26 -25.10 5.63 5.07
C PRO A 26 -23.97 5.29 6.05
N ILE A 27 -24.29 5.00 7.31
CA ILE A 27 -23.28 4.62 8.32
C ILE A 27 -22.67 3.25 8.01
N VAL A 28 -23.45 2.29 7.48
CA VAL A 28 -22.92 0.97 7.06
C VAL A 28 -21.96 1.14 5.89
N LYS A 29 -22.32 1.98 4.91
CA LYS A 29 -21.43 2.32 3.80
C LYS A 29 -20.12 2.95 4.30
N GLN A 30 -20.20 3.86 5.27
CA GLN A 30 -19.01 4.48 5.87
C GLN A 30 -18.12 3.44 6.57
N ALA A 31 -18.71 2.52 7.34
CA ALA A 31 -17.96 1.43 7.99
C ALA A 31 -17.28 0.51 6.97
N ASN A 32 -17.97 0.19 5.87
CA ASN A 32 -17.39 -0.59 4.77
C ASN A 32 -16.21 0.12 4.11
N ILE A 33 -16.30 1.44 3.89
CA ILE A 33 -15.20 2.26 3.35
C ILE A 33 -13.98 2.21 4.28
N ASN A 34 -14.18 2.32 5.60
CA ASN A 34 -13.08 2.23 6.56
C ASN A 34 -12.38 0.87 6.51
N TYR A 35 -13.14 -0.22 6.42
CA TYR A 35 -12.57 -1.56 6.22
C TYR A 35 -11.79 -1.65 4.89
N GLN A 36 -12.34 -1.16 3.78
CA GLN A 36 -11.64 -1.13 2.48
C GLN A 36 -10.35 -0.29 2.53
N LYS A 37 -10.33 0.79 3.31
CA LYS A 37 -9.13 1.60 3.50
C LYS A 37 -8.04 0.80 4.21
N SER A 38 -8.42 0.04 5.24
CA SER A 38 -7.46 -0.84 5.95
C SER A 38 -6.89 -1.96 5.08
N THR A 39 -7.66 -2.50 4.12
CA THR A 39 -7.15 -3.50 3.18
C THR A 39 -6.21 -2.88 2.14
N ALA A 40 -6.48 -1.63 1.72
CA ALA A 40 -5.57 -0.85 0.90
C ALA A 40 -4.24 -0.57 1.64
N ASP A 41 -4.28 -0.27 2.94
CA ASP A 41 -3.08 -0.04 3.75
C ASP A 41 -2.17 -1.29 3.81
N ILE A 42 -2.75 -2.49 3.89
CA ILE A 42 -1.97 -3.74 3.76
C ILE A 42 -1.29 -3.83 2.40
N SER A 43 -1.99 -3.44 1.32
CA SER A 43 -1.45 -3.48 -0.03
C SER A 43 -0.30 -2.48 -0.20
N ILE A 44 -0.44 -1.28 0.36
CA ILE A 44 0.63 -0.28 0.44
C ILE A 44 1.83 -0.84 1.22
N ALA A 45 1.59 -1.44 2.38
CA ALA A 45 2.64 -2.03 3.21
C ALA A 45 3.38 -3.18 2.51
N LYS A 46 2.68 -4.01 1.74
CA LYS A 46 3.29 -5.04 0.89
C LYS A 46 4.16 -4.45 -0.23
N GLY A 47 3.79 -3.27 -0.75
CA GLY A 47 4.55 -2.56 -1.77
C GLY A 47 5.99 -2.23 -1.37
N ALA A 48 6.27 -2.11 -0.07
CA ALA A 48 7.61 -1.89 0.44
C ALA A 48 8.61 -3.04 0.17
N PHE A 49 8.10 -4.22 -0.22
CA PHE A 49 8.90 -5.40 -0.57
C PHE A 49 9.04 -5.62 -2.09
N ASN A 50 8.47 -4.72 -2.90
CA ASN A 50 8.59 -4.81 -4.34
C ASN A 50 9.98 -4.36 -4.83
N PRO A 51 10.47 -4.88 -5.97
CA PRO A 51 11.67 -4.36 -6.62
C PRO A 51 11.53 -2.85 -6.90
N VAL A 52 12.58 -2.11 -6.59
CA VAL A 52 12.69 -0.68 -6.90
C VAL A 52 13.67 -0.52 -8.05
N ILE A 53 13.18 0.00 -9.16
CA ILE A 53 14.01 0.44 -10.28
C ILE A 53 14.27 1.92 -10.08
N SER A 54 15.54 2.33 -10.12
CA SER A 54 15.93 3.72 -9.99
C SER A 54 17.03 4.05 -11.00
N ASN A 55 17.13 5.32 -11.36
CA ASN A 55 18.19 5.79 -12.23
C ASN A 55 18.71 7.11 -11.69
N VAL A 56 20.01 7.15 -11.39
CA VAL A 56 20.68 8.37 -10.93
C VAL A 56 21.39 8.99 -12.11
N ILE A 57 21.08 10.25 -12.41
CA ILE A 57 21.80 11.05 -13.40
C ILE A 57 22.35 12.27 -12.68
N SER A 58 23.66 12.41 -12.65
CA SER A 58 24.31 13.56 -12.02
C SER A 58 25.51 14.00 -12.82
N GLY A 59 25.81 15.30 -12.76
CA GLY A 59 26.98 15.82 -13.45
C GLY A 59 27.33 17.20 -12.92
N LYS A 60 28.60 17.57 -13.06
CA LYS A 60 29.12 18.84 -12.61
C LYS A 60 29.97 19.48 -13.71
N THR A 61 29.59 20.68 -14.10
CA THR A 61 30.35 21.51 -15.02
C THR A 61 30.69 22.82 -14.33
N PHE A 62 31.96 23.21 -14.34
CA PHE A 62 32.41 24.46 -13.75
C PHE A 62 33.52 25.09 -14.61
N GLY A 63 33.40 26.38 -14.93
CA GLY A 63 34.39 27.09 -15.74
C GLY A 63 34.63 26.44 -17.11
N ALA A 64 33.56 26.09 -17.84
CA ALA A 64 33.59 25.37 -19.12
C ALA A 64 34.25 23.96 -19.08
N THR A 65 34.65 23.48 -17.90
CA THR A 65 35.21 22.13 -17.73
C THR A 65 34.13 21.18 -17.24
N ASN A 66 33.96 20.05 -17.92
CA ASN A 66 33.13 18.95 -17.45
C ASN A 66 33.93 18.13 -16.41
N TYR A 67 33.55 18.24 -15.13
CA TYR A 67 34.23 17.51 -14.06
C TYR A 67 33.83 16.05 -14.13
N TYR A 68 32.53 15.77 -14.04
CA TYR A 68 32.01 14.44 -14.20
C TYR A 68 30.58 14.45 -14.76
N ASN A 69 30.22 13.33 -15.36
CA ASN A 69 28.89 12.94 -15.74
C ASN A 69 28.70 11.46 -15.36
N TYR A 70 27.66 11.19 -14.59
CA TYR A 70 27.38 9.92 -13.92
C TYR A 70 25.95 9.49 -14.22
N ILE A 71 25.80 8.28 -14.76
CA ILE A 71 24.51 7.64 -15.02
C ILE A 71 24.53 6.25 -14.37
N ASN A 72 23.58 5.97 -13.49
CA ASN A 72 23.46 4.69 -12.80
C ASN A 72 22.01 4.19 -12.73
N PRO A 73 21.54 3.46 -13.76
CA PRO A 73 20.35 2.64 -13.64
C PRO A 73 20.62 1.43 -12.76
N GLN A 74 19.80 1.26 -11.73
CA GLN A 74 19.91 0.17 -10.77
C GLN A 74 18.53 -0.42 -10.44
N ILE A 75 18.53 -1.71 -10.11
CA ILE A 75 17.39 -2.42 -9.54
C ILE A 75 17.78 -2.91 -8.15
N SER A 76 16.93 -2.64 -7.16
CA SER A 76 17.09 -3.11 -5.79
C SER A 76 15.89 -3.96 -5.38
N ILE A 77 16.16 -5.16 -4.88
CA ILE A 77 15.16 -6.14 -4.47
C ILE A 77 15.30 -6.36 -2.96
N PRO A 78 14.42 -5.72 -2.15
CA PRO A 78 14.40 -5.96 -0.72
C PRO A 78 13.76 -7.32 -0.41
N THR A 79 14.46 -8.20 0.30
CA THR A 79 13.89 -9.46 0.77
C THR A 79 13.20 -9.29 2.12
N TRP A 80 12.28 -10.21 2.43
CA TRP A 80 11.55 -10.24 3.70
C TRP A 80 12.44 -10.50 4.92
N TYR A 81 13.61 -11.11 4.73
CA TYR A 81 14.61 -11.34 5.78
C TYR A 81 15.55 -10.14 6.02
N GLY A 82 15.31 -9.01 5.34
CA GLY A 82 16.11 -7.79 5.50
C GLY A 82 17.38 -7.75 4.64
N ILE A 83 17.70 -8.83 3.91
CA ILE A 83 18.77 -8.84 2.91
C ILE A 83 18.27 -8.06 1.68
N GLU A 84 19.07 -7.16 1.15
CA GLU A 84 18.75 -6.41 -0.07
C GLU A 84 19.73 -6.77 -1.17
N VAL A 85 19.19 -7.17 -2.32
CA VAL A 85 19.99 -7.51 -3.51
C VAL A 85 19.91 -6.33 -4.46
N THR A 86 21.05 -5.76 -4.81
CA THR A 86 21.12 -4.64 -5.76
C THR A 86 21.94 -5.06 -6.96
N ALA A 87 21.46 -4.74 -8.16
CA ALA A 87 22.22 -4.87 -9.39
C ALA A 87 22.11 -3.57 -10.18
N GLY A 88 23.21 -3.14 -10.79
CA GLY A 88 23.24 -1.87 -11.50
C GLY A 88 24.24 -1.85 -12.63
N LEU A 89 24.01 -0.92 -13.56
CA LEU A 89 24.98 -0.51 -14.56
C LEU A 89 25.42 0.90 -14.20
N GLU A 90 26.69 1.21 -14.37
CA GLU A 90 27.24 2.51 -14.05
C GLU A 90 28.02 3.03 -15.25
N ASN A 91 27.89 4.33 -15.51
CA ASN A 91 28.65 5.02 -16.54
C ASN A 91 29.16 6.34 -15.97
N LEU A 92 30.47 6.39 -15.71
CA LEU A 92 31.16 7.59 -15.23
C LEU A 92 32.10 8.11 -16.32
N SER A 93 31.98 9.40 -16.64
CA SER A 93 32.81 10.09 -17.64
C SER A 93 33.15 11.50 -17.17
N GLY A 94 34.17 12.13 -17.74
CA GLY A 94 34.59 13.49 -17.42
C GLY A 94 36.09 13.62 -17.19
N ASN A 95 36.53 14.83 -16.87
CA ASN A 95 37.95 15.16 -16.76
C ASN A 95 38.44 15.22 -15.30
N ARG A 96 37.53 15.29 -14.33
CA ARG A 96 37.82 15.40 -12.89
C ARG A 96 36.75 14.67 -12.06
N PHE A 97 37.02 13.39 -11.79
CA PHE A 97 36.24 12.51 -10.92
C PHE A 97 37.13 11.99 -9.77
N ASP A 98 36.52 11.35 -8.78
CA ASP A 98 37.25 10.74 -7.66
C ASP A 98 38.13 9.57 -8.19
N PRO A 99 39.45 9.54 -7.89
CA PRO A 99 40.33 8.47 -8.34
C PRO A 99 39.95 7.05 -7.87
N SER A 100 39.11 6.91 -6.83
CA SER A 100 38.61 5.59 -6.40
C SER A 100 37.52 5.02 -7.30
N GLU A 101 36.95 5.83 -8.19
CA GLU A 101 35.83 5.44 -9.06
C GLU A 101 36.32 4.85 -10.39
N THR A 102 35.53 3.92 -10.94
CA THR A 102 35.88 3.26 -12.20
C THR A 102 35.33 4.04 -13.39
N VAL A 103 36.21 4.58 -14.22
CA VAL A 103 35.83 5.34 -15.43
C VAL A 103 35.26 4.41 -16.50
N GLY A 104 34.24 4.91 -17.20
CA GLY A 104 33.59 4.21 -18.29
C GLY A 104 32.38 3.44 -17.82
N LYS A 105 32.04 2.36 -18.54
CA LYS A 105 30.87 1.53 -18.26
C LYS A 105 31.27 0.34 -17.40
N SER A 106 30.60 0.17 -16.27
CA SER A 106 30.75 -0.98 -15.38
C SER A 106 29.39 -1.54 -15.00
N SER A 107 29.38 -2.76 -14.45
CA SER A 107 28.20 -3.39 -13.88
C SER A 107 28.55 -4.00 -12.53
N TYR A 108 27.59 -4.04 -11.62
CA TYR A 108 27.80 -4.60 -10.30
C TYR A 108 26.57 -5.36 -9.81
N ILE A 109 26.83 -6.31 -8.91
CA ILE A 109 25.83 -6.98 -8.09
C ILE A 109 26.30 -6.93 -6.64
N GLY A 110 25.42 -6.52 -5.75
CA GLY A 110 25.70 -6.31 -4.34
C GLY A 110 24.65 -6.96 -3.44
N LEU A 111 25.10 -7.42 -2.29
CA LEU A 111 24.24 -7.90 -1.21
C LEU A 111 24.43 -6.99 0.00
N SER A 112 23.33 -6.48 0.54
CA SER A 112 23.32 -5.66 1.75
C SER A 112 22.69 -6.44 2.90
N PHE A 113 23.43 -6.56 4.01
CA PHE A 113 23.01 -7.27 5.21
C PHE A 113 22.86 -6.30 6.39
N PRO A 114 21.72 -6.28 7.09
CA PRO A 114 21.56 -5.48 8.30
C PRO A 114 22.28 -6.17 9.47
N LEU A 115 23.36 -5.57 9.99
CA LEU A 115 24.21 -6.21 11.01
C LEU A 115 23.70 -6.06 12.46
N LEU A 116 22.69 -5.20 12.73
CA LEU A 116 22.24 -4.84 14.09
C LEU A 116 20.70 -4.68 14.19
N LYS A 117 20.20 -3.65 14.90
CA LYS A 117 18.79 -3.34 15.18
C LYS A 117 18.00 -3.15 13.89
N ASN A 118 17.54 -4.26 13.30
CA ASN A 118 16.66 -4.46 12.13
C ASN A 118 16.71 -5.93 11.64
N LEU A 119 17.60 -6.78 12.20
CA LEU A 119 17.69 -8.20 11.85
C LEU A 119 16.37 -8.95 12.14
N VAL A 120 15.80 -8.77 13.34
CA VAL A 120 14.54 -9.42 13.74
C VAL A 120 13.32 -8.64 13.23
N LEU A 121 13.27 -7.33 13.47
CA LEU A 121 12.17 -6.47 13.07
C LEU A 121 12.69 -5.18 12.42
N ASP A 122 12.48 -5.04 11.12
CA ASP A 122 12.76 -3.81 10.38
C ASP A 122 11.49 -2.95 10.22
N LYS A 123 11.66 -1.72 9.75
CA LYS A 123 10.57 -0.77 9.53
C LYS A 123 9.50 -1.31 8.55
N ARG A 124 9.88 -2.03 7.51
CA ARG A 124 8.97 -2.56 6.48
C ARG A 124 8.08 -3.67 7.07
N ARG A 125 8.70 -4.61 7.80
CA ARG A 125 8.01 -5.69 8.52
C ARG A 125 7.11 -5.15 9.63
N ALA A 126 7.60 -4.19 10.42
CA ALA A 126 6.80 -3.55 11.46
C ALA A 126 5.56 -2.87 10.87
N TYR A 127 5.72 -2.14 9.76
CA TYR A 127 4.60 -1.49 9.09
C TYR A 127 3.58 -2.49 8.52
N LEU A 128 4.03 -3.60 7.91
CA LEU A 128 3.12 -4.65 7.45
C LEU A 128 2.38 -5.35 8.60
N GLN A 129 3.05 -5.61 9.73
CA GLN A 129 2.41 -6.17 10.92
C GLN A 129 1.37 -5.20 11.48
N GLN A 130 1.71 -3.91 11.58
CA GLN A 130 0.80 -2.87 12.02
C GLN A 130 -0.43 -2.76 11.13
N ALA A 131 -0.26 -2.77 9.80
CA ALA A 131 -1.38 -2.71 8.85
C ALA A 131 -2.34 -3.90 9.00
N LYS A 132 -1.82 -5.11 9.25
CA LYS A 132 -2.65 -6.30 9.55
C LYS A 132 -3.45 -6.14 10.84
N LEU A 133 -2.85 -5.59 11.89
CA LEU A 133 -3.56 -5.32 13.14
C LEU A 133 -4.68 -4.29 12.92
N TYR A 134 -4.40 -3.22 12.18
CA TYR A 134 -5.43 -2.21 11.86
C TYR A 134 -6.57 -2.77 11.00
N GLN A 135 -6.30 -3.69 10.07
CA GLN A 135 -7.37 -4.36 9.34
C GLN A 135 -8.28 -5.16 10.27
N ASN A 136 -7.71 -5.93 11.21
CA ASN A 136 -8.49 -6.70 12.17
C ASN A 136 -9.34 -5.79 13.08
N MET A 137 -8.76 -4.66 13.51
CA MET A 137 -9.49 -3.63 14.27
C MET A 137 -10.64 -3.06 13.45
N ALA A 138 -10.38 -2.63 12.22
CA ALA A 138 -11.41 -2.07 11.33
C ALA A 138 -12.55 -3.07 11.05
N GLN A 139 -12.24 -4.36 10.90
CA GLN A 139 -13.24 -5.41 10.74
C GLN A 139 -14.13 -5.55 11.99
N THR A 140 -13.52 -5.49 13.17
CA THR A 140 -14.26 -5.59 14.45
C THR A 140 -15.15 -4.37 14.66
N GLU A 141 -14.64 -3.16 14.39
CA GLU A 141 -15.40 -1.91 14.43
C GLU A 141 -16.57 -1.93 13.43
N GLN A 142 -16.32 -2.39 12.20
CA GLN A 142 -17.35 -2.55 11.18
C GLN A 142 -18.46 -3.49 11.66
N ASN A 143 -18.11 -4.64 12.23
CA ASN A 143 -19.07 -5.60 12.77
C ASN A 143 -19.88 -5.01 13.93
N ALA A 144 -19.24 -4.25 14.83
CA ALA A 144 -19.94 -3.59 15.94
C ALA A 144 -20.97 -2.58 15.41
N VAL A 145 -20.59 -1.74 14.45
CA VAL A 145 -21.49 -0.75 13.82
C VAL A 145 -22.64 -1.44 13.10
N LEU A 146 -22.37 -2.50 12.33
CA LEU A 146 -23.40 -3.30 11.66
C LEU A 146 -24.39 -3.89 12.66
N ASN A 147 -23.91 -4.47 13.75
CA ASN A 147 -24.76 -5.09 14.76
C ASN A 147 -25.68 -4.05 15.43
N THR A 148 -25.16 -2.85 15.76
CA THR A 148 -25.98 -1.77 16.32
C THR A 148 -27.06 -1.33 15.33
N ILE A 149 -26.71 -1.04 14.08
CA ILE A 149 -27.68 -0.55 13.08
C ILE A 149 -28.75 -1.60 12.77
N ILE A 150 -28.36 -2.88 12.71
CA ILE A 150 -29.31 -3.98 12.48
C ILE A 150 -30.25 -4.12 13.68
N LEU A 151 -29.75 -3.99 14.90
CA LEU A 151 -30.57 -4.03 16.11
C LEU A 151 -31.57 -2.86 16.12
N ASP A 152 -31.11 -1.64 15.86
CA ASP A 152 -31.96 -0.45 15.82
C ASP A 152 -33.07 -0.58 14.77
N ALA A 153 -32.72 -1.01 13.54
CA ALA A 153 -33.69 -1.26 12.48
C ALA A 153 -34.68 -2.37 12.81
N ALA A 154 -34.24 -3.43 13.51
CA ALA A 154 -35.13 -4.49 13.98
C ALA A 154 -36.08 -3.99 15.07
N VAL A 155 -35.62 -3.15 16.00
CA VAL A 155 -36.49 -2.54 17.02
C VAL A 155 -37.52 -1.60 16.41
N GLU A 156 -37.17 -0.81 15.39
CA GLU A 156 -38.12 0.08 14.71
C GLU A 156 -39.17 -0.65 13.86
N TYR A 157 -38.88 -1.87 13.41
CA TYR A 157 -39.81 -2.67 12.60
C TYR A 157 -40.97 -3.27 13.41
N TRP A 158 -40.73 -3.61 14.69
CA TRP A 158 -41.68 -4.30 15.58
C TRP A 158 -42.44 -3.32 16.47
#